data_AF-A0A7W9VX36-F1
#
_entry.id   AF-A0A7W9VX36-F1
#
_cell.length_a   1.000
_cell.length_b   1.000
_cell.length_c   1.000
_cell.angle_alpha   90.00
_cell.angle_beta   90.00
_cell.angle_gamma   90.00
#
_symmetry.space_group_name_H-M   'P 1'
#
loop_
_entity.id
_entity.type
_entity.pdbx_description
1 polymer ?
#
loop_
_entity_poly.entity_id
_entity_poly.type
_entity_poly.pdbx_seq_one_letter_code
_entity_poly.pdbx_strand_id
1 'polypeptide(L)' 'MQLSDHVPPPTQPAGAFLAHETECRKVFLPLLEDLLDRAEQAGWDRRTVASTLMFLSAKQVSAAGSRDS' A
#
# COMPACT_ATOMS: atom_id res chain seq x y z
N MET A 1 -16.45 -10.30 -2.02
CA MET A 1 -15.70 -9.17 -1.43
C MET A 1 -15.43 -8.17 -2.55
N GLN A 2 -15.79 -6.90 -2.37
CA GLN A 2 -15.63 -5.83 -3.36
C GLN A 2 -14.41 -5.01 -2.94
N LEU A 3 -13.46 -4.77 -3.85
CA LEU A 3 -12.32 -3.92 -3.53
C LEU A 3 -12.88 -2.56 -3.11
N SER A 4 -12.43 -2.04 -1.98
CA SER A 4 -12.61 -0.62 -1.70
C SER A 4 -11.60 0.12 -2.58
N ASP A 5 -11.87 0.23 -3.89
CA ASP A 5 -10.98 0.82 -4.90
C ASP A 5 -10.73 2.34 -4.70
N HIS A 6 -11.19 2.90 -3.58
CA HIS A 6 -11.18 4.32 -3.31
C HIS A 6 -10.11 4.67 -2.26
N VAL A 7 -9.05 5.35 -2.71
CA VAL A 7 -8.09 6.03 -1.85
C VAL A 7 -8.51 7.50 -1.75
N PRO A 8 -8.97 8.00 -0.58
CA PRO A 8 -9.32 9.41 -0.43
C PRO A 8 -8.07 10.30 -0.58
N PRO A 9 -8.23 11.57 -1.01
CA PRO A 9 -7.13 12.52 -1.00
C PRO A 9 -6.65 12.76 0.44
N PRO A 10 -5.34 12.99 0.65
CA PRO A 10 -4.81 13.27 1.98
C PRO A 10 -5.39 14.57 2.53
N THR A 11 -5.73 14.57 3.81
CA THR A 11 -6.13 15.76 4.58
C THR A 11 -4.94 16.45 5.22
N GLN A 12 -3.85 15.71 5.46
CA GLN A 12 -2.60 16.23 6.03
C GLN A 12 -1.58 16.54 4.92
N PRO A 13 -0.91 17.71 4.96
CA PRO A 13 0.14 18.01 3.99
C PRO A 13 1.33 17.06 4.20
N ALA A 14 2.04 16.73 3.11
CA ALA A 14 3.20 15.83 3.15
C ALA A 14 4.32 16.31 4.11
N GLY A 15 4.42 17.63 4.35
CA GLY A 15 5.37 18.20 5.31
C GLY A 15 5.04 17.93 6.78
N ALA A 16 3.80 17.56 7.11
CA ALA A 16 3.39 17.16 8.45
C ALA A 16 3.65 15.66 8.66
N PHE A 17 4.93 15.26 8.62
CA PHE A 17 5.38 13.87 8.49
C PHE A 17 4.59 12.88 9.37
N LEU A 18 4.50 13.08 10.68
CA LEU A 18 3.81 12.17 11.59
C LEU A 18 2.29 12.08 11.35
N ALA A 19 1.65 13.22 11.05
CA ALA A 19 0.22 13.28 10.81
C ALA A 19 -0.13 12.64 9.46
N HIS A 20 0.67 12.93 8.43
CA HIS A 20 0.55 12.35 7.10
C HIS A 20 0.83 10.83 7.11
N GLU A 21 1.88 10.39 7.80
CA GLU A 21 2.19 8.97 7.96
C GLU A 21 1.06 8.21 8.70
N THR A 22 0.52 8.82 9.75
CA THR A 22 -0.61 8.24 10.49
C THR A 22 -1.88 8.17 9.63
N GLU A 23 -2.14 9.18 8.82
CA GLU A 23 -3.24 9.16 7.85
C GLU A 23 -3.04 8.06 6.80
N CYS A 24 -1.83 7.96 6.21
CA CYS A 24 -1.49 6.89 5.28
C CYS A 24 -1.77 5.51 5.87
N ARG A 25 -1.32 5.24 7.10
CA ARG A 25 -1.60 3.95 7.77
C ARG A 25 -3.10 3.67 7.88
N LYS A 26 -3.90 4.66 8.28
CA LYS A 26 -5.36 4.50 8.42
C LYS A 26 -6.05 4.22 7.10
N VAL A 27 -5.63 4.87 6.02
CA VAL A 27 -6.22 4.72 4.69
C VAL A 27 -5.81 3.40 4.05
N PHE A 28 -4.52 3.04 4.09
CA PHE A 28 -4.00 1.89 3.35
C PHE A 28 -4.11 0.56 4.08
N LEU A 29 -4.19 0.53 5.42
CA LEU A 29 -4.32 -0.72 6.18
C LEU A 29 -5.52 -1.59 5.73
N PRO A 30 -6.78 -1.09 5.69
CA PRO A 30 -7.90 -1.93 5.30
C PRO A 30 -7.82 -2.42 3.85
N LEU A 31 -7.19 -1.64 2.96
CA LEU A 31 -6.96 -2.04 1.57
C LEU A 31 -5.94 -3.17 1.46
N LEU A 32 -4.85 -3.08 2.23
CA LEU A 32 -3.83 -4.12 2.30
C LEU A 32 -4.40 -5.40 2.92
N GLU A 33 -5.22 -5.31 3.95
CA GLU A 33 -5.88 -6.45 4.58
C GLU A 33 -6.82 -7.18 3.61
N ASP A 34 -7.72 -6.47 2.89
CA ASP A 34 -8.61 -7.08 1.89
C ASP A 34 -7.82 -7.77 0.77
N LEU A 35 -6.71 -7.16 0.31
CA LEU A 35 -5.85 -7.75 -0.71
C LEU A 35 -5.18 -9.04 -0.23
N LEU A 36 -4.63 -9.02 0.99
CA LEU A 36 -3.99 -10.21 1.57
C LEU A 36 -5.00 -11.34 1.82
N ASP A 37 -6.20 -11.00 2.29
CA ASP A 37 -7.27 -11.98 2.53
C ASP A 37 -7.72 -12.66 1.24
N ARG A 38 -7.81 -11.91 0.13
CA ARG A 38 -8.14 -12.49 -1.18
C ARG A 38 -7.03 -13.37 -1.73
N ALA A 39 -5.79 -12.96 -1.56
CA ALA A 39 -4.65 -13.76 -2.00
C ALA A 39 -4.64 -15.10 -1.23
N GLU A 40 -4.87 -15.05 0.08
CA GLU A 40 -4.98 -16.24 0.92
C GLU A 40 -6.17 -17.12 0.52
N GLN A 41 -7.35 -16.54 0.25
CA GLN A 41 -8.52 -17.27 -0.28
C GLN A 41 -8.27 -17.94 -1.64
N ALA A 42 -7.41 -17.35 -2.47
CA ALA A 42 -6.96 -17.92 -3.73
C ALA A 42 -5.86 -18.98 -3.57
N GLY A 43 -5.45 -19.29 -2.33
CA GLY A 43 -4.47 -20.33 -2.00
C GLY A 43 -3.02 -19.85 -1.90
N TRP A 44 -2.77 -18.53 -1.92
CA TRP A 44 -1.43 -17.98 -1.74
C TRP A 44 -1.03 -17.94 -0.27
N ASP A 45 0.27 -18.15 0.02
CA ASP A 45 0.82 -17.91 1.34
C ASP A 45 0.84 -16.41 1.67
N ARG A 46 0.11 -16.01 2.73
CA ARG A 46 -0.06 -14.61 3.13
C ARG A 46 1.27 -13.89 3.36
N ARG A 47 2.25 -14.56 3.97
CA ARG A 47 3.57 -13.98 4.28
C ARG A 47 4.37 -13.69 3.02
N THR A 48 4.33 -14.61 2.06
CA THR A 48 4.96 -14.48 0.74
C THR A 48 4.34 -13.36 -0.07
N VAL A 49 3.02 -13.22 -0.03
CA VAL A 49 2.33 -12.10 -0.68
C VAL A 49 2.76 -10.76 -0.06
N ALA A 50 2.79 -10.66 1.27
CA ALA A 50 3.20 -9.45 1.96
C ALA A 50 4.63 -9.01 1.59
N SER A 51 5.61 -9.93 1.61
CA SER A 51 6.98 -9.61 1.22
C SER A 51 7.09 -9.25 -0.27
N THR A 52 6.31 -9.89 -1.13
CA THR A 52 6.22 -9.56 -2.56
C THR A 52 5.68 -8.15 -2.77
N LEU A 53 4.59 -7.77 -2.08
CA LEU A 53 4.02 -6.42 -2.16
C LEU A 53 5.01 -5.34 -1.70
N MET A 54 5.75 -5.59 -0.61
CA MET A 54 6.81 -4.69 -0.15
C MET A 54 7.89 -4.51 -1.22
N PHE A 55 8.39 -5.61 -1.79
CA PHE A 55 9.40 -5.56 -2.84
C PHE A 55 8.92 -4.81 -4.10
N LEU A 56 7.71 -5.11 -4.57
CA LEU A 56 7.12 -4.45 -5.73
C LEU A 56 6.93 -2.94 -5.50
N SER A 57 6.48 -2.55 -4.30
CA SER A 57 6.31 -1.15 -3.92
C SER A 57 7.64 -0.40 -3.94
N ALA A 58 8.67 -0.95 -3.31
CA ALA A 58 10.01 -0.36 -3.31
C ALA A 58 10.57 -0.25 -4.74
N LYS A 59 10.48 -1.32 -5.53
CA LYS A 59 10.95 -1.36 -6.92
C LYS A 59 10.29 -0.28 -7.78
N GLN A 60 8.97 -0.08 -7.64
CA GLN A 60 8.22 0.91 -8.41
C GLN A 60 8.66 2.34 -8.07
N VAL A 61 8.85 2.65 -6.78
CA VAL A 61 9.30 3.97 -6.32
C VAL A 61 10.73 4.26 -6.78
N SER A 62 11.63 3.27 -6.69
CA SER A 62 13.01 3.43 -7.18
C SER A 62 13.09 3.60 -8.70
N ALA A 63 12.28 2.87 -9.46
CA ALA A 63 12.22 3.01 -10.91
C ALA A 63 11.67 4.37 -11.37
N ALA A 64 10.74 4.96 -10.60
CA ALA A 64 10.24 6.31 -10.84
C ALA A 64 11.33 7.36 -10.56
N GLY A 65 12.08 7.23 -9.47
CA GLY A 65 13.18 8.13 -9.14
C GLY A 65 14.30 8.20 -10.20
N SER A 66 14.57 7.10 -10.91
CA SER A 66 15.56 7.07 -12.00
C SER A 66 15.10 7.72 -13.31
N ARG A 67 13.81 8.06 -13.48
CA ARG A 67 13.30 8.74 -14.68
C ARG A 67 13.33 10.26 -14.59
N ASP A 68 13.42 10.79 -13.37
CA ASP A 68 13.50 12.22 -13.07
C ASP A 68 14.93 12.68 -12.73
N SER A 69 15.94 11.84 -13.01
CA SER A 69 17.38 12.12 -12.81
C SER A 69 18.09 12.49 -14.10
#